data_AF-A0A0S1VX48-F1
#
_entry.id   AF-A0A0S1VX48-F1
#
_cell.length_a   1.000
_cell.length_b   1.000
_cell.length_c   1.000
_cell.angle_alpha   90.00
_cell.angle_beta   90.00
_cell.angle_gamma   90.00
#
_symmetry.space_group_name_H-M   'P 1'
#
loop_
_entity.id
_entity.type
_entity.pdbx_description
1 polymer ?
#
loop_
_entity_poly.entity_id
_entity_poly.type
_entity_poly.pdbx_seq_one_letter_code
_entity_poly.pdbx_strand_id
1 'polypeptide(L)' 'KKSFKMPGSNLIGSATRYISGRNAVQTVYWIRATENPQKLVKVSKTCTFKGPNPSWKLQEKLENKVKEF' A
#
# COMPACT_ATOMS: atom_id res chain seq x y z
N LYS A 1 -3.35 -11.08 17.07
CA LYS A 1 -3.50 -10.19 15.88
C LYS A 1 -4.97 -9.77 15.79
N LYS A 2 -5.33 -8.52 16.11
CA LYS A 2 -6.73 -8.03 15.99
C LYS A 2 -7.09 -7.95 14.50
N SER A 3 -7.97 -8.83 14.05
CA SER A 3 -8.59 -8.76 12.73
C SER A 3 -9.62 -7.63 12.73
N PHE A 4 -9.31 -6.53 12.04
CA PHE A 4 -10.27 -5.44 11.86
C PHE A 4 -11.28 -5.87 10.79
N LYS A 5 -12.42 -6.39 11.25
CA LYS A 5 -13.57 -6.72 10.39
C LYS A 5 -14.19 -5.41 9.92
N MET A 6 -14.00 -5.09 8.64
CA MET A 6 -14.68 -3.96 8.01
C MET A 6 -16.17 -4.32 7.91
N PRO A 7 -17.10 -3.52 8.45
CA PRO A 7 -18.52 -3.75 8.23
C PRO A 7 -18.81 -3.61 6.73
N GLY A 8 -19.33 -4.68 6.12
CA GLY A 8 -19.47 -4.85 4.67
C GLY A 8 -20.42 -3.87 3.97
N SER A 9 -21.03 -2.92 4.70
CA SER A 9 -21.99 -1.95 4.19
C SER A 9 -21.46 -0.51 4.09
N ASN A 10 -20.26 -0.22 4.63
CA ASN A 10 -19.80 1.16 4.78
C ASN A 10 -18.64 1.54 3.84
N LEU A 11 -18.10 0.61 3.05
CA LEU A 11 -16.99 0.90 2.13
C LEU A 11 -17.49 1.65 0.89
N ILE A 12 -16.93 2.82 0.62
CA ILE A 12 -17.21 3.61 -0.59
C ILE A 12 -16.18 3.31 -1.67
N GLY A 13 -14.91 3.17 -1.28
CA GLY A 13 -13.85 2.89 -2.23
C GLY A 13 -12.51 2.69 -1.55
N SER A 14 -11.51 2.34 -2.36
CA SER A 14 -10.12 2.20 -1.92
C SER A 14 -9.14 2.64 -2.98
N ALA A 15 -7.94 3.05 -2.55
CA ALA A 15 -6.81 3.33 -3.41
C ALA A 15 -5.56 2.68 -2.83
N THR A 16 -4.84 1.93 -3.67
CA THR A 16 -3.62 1.23 -3.30
C THR A 16 -2.44 1.79 -4.06
N ARG A 17 -1.35 2.09 -3.36
CA ARG A 17 -0.08 2.48 -3.98
C ARG A 17 1.10 1.71 -3.39
N TYR A 18 2.06 1.41 -4.25
CA TYR A 18 3.38 0.96 -3.83
C TYR A 18 4.26 2.16 -3.47
N ILE A 19 5.05 2.01 -2.40
CA ILE A 19 6.03 3.00 -1.96
C ILE A 19 7.41 2.39 -2.19
N SER A 20 8.01 2.73 -3.33
CA SER A 20 9.40 2.40 -3.63
C SER A 20 10.33 2.93 -2.54
N GLY A 21 11.38 2.18 -2.21
CA GLY A 21 12.31 2.51 -1.13
C GLY A 21 11.85 2.09 0.28
N ARG A 22 10.53 1.93 0.51
CA ARG A 22 10.01 1.35 1.76
C ARG A 22 9.59 -0.11 1.62
N ASN A 23 9.64 -0.67 0.41
CA ASN A 23 9.08 -1.98 0.08
C ASN A 23 7.70 -2.17 0.71
N ALA A 24 6.84 -1.16 0.56
CA ALA A 24 5.58 -1.11 1.29
C ALA A 24 4.44 -0.85 0.34
N VAL A 25 3.30 -1.49 0.60
CA VAL A 25 2.04 -1.17 -0.05
C VAL A 25 1.18 -0.43 0.97
N GLN A 26 0.69 0.75 0.57
CA GLN A 26 -0.31 1.47 1.34
C GLN A 26 -1.66 1.38 0.63
N THR A 27 -2.67 0.91 1.35
CA THR A 27 -4.06 0.96 0.91
C THR A 27 -4.83 1.94 1.79
N VAL A 28 -5.47 2.89 1.14
CA VAL A 28 -6.42 3.82 1.73
C VAL A 28 -7.83 3.32 1.43
N TYR A 29 -8.71 3.39 2.42
CA TYR A 29 -10.14 3.11 2.29
C TYR A 29 -10.93 4.35 2.67
N TRP A 30 -11.97 4.65 1.91
CA TRP A 30 -12.99 5.62 2.27
C TRP A 30 -14.22 4.86 2.74
N ILE A 31 -14.63 5.11 3.99
CA ILE A 31 -15.79 4.46 4.58
C ILE A 31 -16.79 5.52 5.05
N ARG A 32 -18.09 5.22 4.96
CA ARG A 32 -19.12 5.98 5.67
C ARG A 32 -18.99 5.74 7.17
N ALA A 33 -19.08 6.81 7.96
CA ALA A 33 -19.16 6.67 9.40
C ALA A 33 -20.51 6.03 9.78
N THR A 34 -20.48 5.06 10.68
CA THR A 34 -21.69 4.35 11.14
C THR A 34 -22.65 5.29 11.87
N GLU A 35 -22.12 6.25 12.63
CA GLU A 35 -22.91 7.20 13.45
C GLU A 35 -23.45 8.38 12.66
N ASN A 36 -22.81 8.74 11.53
CA ASN A 36 -23.28 9.83 10.68
C ASN A 36 -22.98 9.52 9.20
N PRO A 37 -24.00 9.15 8.40
CA PRO A 37 -23.82 8.70 7.02
C PRO A 37 -23.33 9.80 6.07
N GLN A 38 -23.38 11.08 6.47
CA GLN A 38 -22.83 12.21 5.71
C GLN A 38 -21.31 12.37 5.93
N LYS A 39 -20.74 11.70 6.96
CA LYS A 39 -19.32 11.81 7.28
C LYS A 39 -18.53 10.66 6.66
N LEU A 40 -17.47 11.03 5.95
CA LEU A 40 -16.52 10.10 5.36
C LEU A 40 -15.28 9.96 6.25
N VAL A 41 -14.90 8.73 6.54
CA VAL A 41 -13.69 8.41 7.29
C VAL A 41 -12.66 7.81 6.35
N LYS A 42 -11.43 8.32 6.42
CA LYS A 42 -10.28 7.78 5.70
C LYS A 42 -9.51 6.83 6.60
N VAL A 43 -9.39 5.57 6.20
CA VAL A 43 -8.60 4.57 6.90
C VAL A 43 -7.39 4.22 6.04
N SER A 44 -6.18 4.38 6.59
CA SER A 44 -4.93 4.04 5.89
C SER A 44 -4.29 2.80 6.51
N LYS A 45 -4.00 1.79 5.70
CA LYS A 45 -3.27 0.59 6.09
C LYS A 45 -2.02 0.47 5.26
N THR A 46 -0.88 0.25 5.91
CA THR A 46 0.39 0.02 5.24
C THR A 46 0.87 -1.39 5.57
N CYS A 47 1.16 -2.21 4.57
CA CYS A 47 1.92 -3.44 4.74
C CYS A 47 3.34 -3.21 4.24
N THR A 48 4.33 -3.70 4.98
CA THR A 48 5.74 -3.68 4.59
C THR A 48 6.16 -5.11 4.24
N PHE A 49 6.78 -5.27 3.08
CA PHE A 49 7.40 -6.53 2.71
C PHE A 49 8.76 -6.59 3.40
N LYS A 50 8.91 -7.54 4.34
CA LYS A 50 10.22 -7.86 4.92
C LYS A 50 11.02 -8.65 3.89
N GLY A 51 12.11 -8.05 3.44
CA GLY A 51 13.05 -8.64 2.48
C GLY A 51 14.02 -7.54 2.01
N PRO A 52 15.25 -7.89 1.62
CA PRO A 52 16.17 -6.92 1.05
C PRO A 52 15.47 -6.24 -0.12
N ASN A 53 15.45 -4.90 -0.13
CA ASN A 53 15.01 -4.15 -1.31
C ASN A 53 15.89 -4.60 -2.47
N PRO A 54 15.39 -5.37 -3.44
CA PRO A 54 16.22 -5.79 -4.55
C PRO A 54 16.53 -4.60 -5.45
N SER A 55 15.99 -3.40 -5.18
CA SER A 55 16.19 -2.21 -6.03
C SER A 55 17.65 -1.94 -6.32
N TRP A 56 18.56 -2.04 -5.34
CA TRP A 56 19.98 -1.75 -5.60
C TRP A 56 20.66 -2.88 -6.40
N LYS A 57 20.40 -4.16 -6.08
CA LYS A 57 20.98 -5.29 -6.83
C LYS A 57 20.43 -5.41 -8.26
N LEU A 58 19.17 -5.02 -8.47
CA LEU A 58 18.55 -4.97 -9.79
C LEU A 58 19.01 -3.74 -10.58
N GLN A 59 19.22 -2.59 -9.92
CA GLN A 59 19.79 -1.39 -10.54
C GLN A 59 21.21 -1.65 -11.03
N GLU A 60 22.06 -2.24 -10.21
CA GLU A 60 23.43 -2.60 -10.59
C GLU A 60 23.46 -3.58 -11.77
N LYS A 61 22.57 -4.58 -11.77
CA LYS A 61 22.46 -5.54 -12.88
C LYS A 61 21.96 -4.91 -14.18
N LEU A 62 21.06 -3.93 -14.09
CA LEU A 62 20.59 -3.16 -15.25
C LEU A 62 21.66 -2.20 -15.77
N GLU A 63 22.36 -1.47 -14.90
CA GLU A 63 23.47 -0.60 -15.28
C GLU A 63 24.61 -1.37 -15.96
N ASN A 64 24.96 -2.55 -15.42
CA ASN A 64 26.02 -3.37 -16.01
C ASN A 64 25.61 -3.94 -17.39
N LYS A 65 24.33 -4.29 -17.57
CA LYS A 65 23.83 -4.76 -18.87
C LYS A 65 23.78 -3.66 -19.95
N VAL A 66 23.62 -2.39 -19.55
CA VAL A 66 23.66 -1.25 -20.48
C VAL A 66 25.09 -0.93 -20.92
N LYS A 67 26.11 -1.24 -20.10
CA LYS A 67 27.54 -1.05 -20.42
C LYS A 67 28.14 -2.15 -21.30
N GLU A 68 27.42 -3.25 -21.51
CA GLU A 68 27.84 -4.35 -22.39
C GLU A 68 27.46 -4.14 -23.88
N PHE A 69 26.88 -2.98 -24.21
CA PHE A 69 26.63 -2.49 -25.58
C PHE A 69 27.51 -1.26 -25.86
#